data_AF-A0A365TRR3-F1
#
_entry.id   AF-A0A365TRR3-F1
#
_cell.length_a   1.000
_cell.length_b   1.000
_cell.length_c   1.000
_cell.angle_alpha   90.00
_cell.angle_beta   90.00
_cell.angle_gamma   90.00
#
_symmetry.space_group_name_H-M   'P 1'
#
loop_
_entity.id
_entity.type
_entity.pdbx_description
1 polymer ?
#
loop_
_entity_poly.entity_id
_entity_poly.type
_entity_poly.pdbx_seq_one_letter_code
_entity_poly.pdbx_strand_id
1 'polypeptide(L)'
;MQRDFDYIFELVSDFFERRHIQKGLRLINQYEVTGWEVWLQIEFSCFLTEHESQPEWWREEAIEYDYRSEKKKYFLKPDFIIRKKGWRTDSYAALELKQHRESGSCINNMVKDMVRVAKARRSELDIRSYWAIGVMERESKSEVRSKLEERIDTTNLELVDSCVEMRVIPNTQHMYLLF
;
A
#
# COMPACT_ATOMS: atom_id res chain seq x y z
N MET A 1 5.69 -2.08 -14.19
CA MET A 1 5.93 -2.78 -12.90
C MET A 1 7.08 -2.13 -12.15
N GLN A 2 8.37 -2.40 -12.43
CA GLN A 2 9.47 -1.81 -11.64
C GLN A 2 9.43 -0.28 -11.55
N ARG A 3 9.27 0.43 -12.68
CA ARG A 3 9.15 1.90 -12.67
C ARG A 3 7.95 2.43 -11.87
N ASP A 4 6.86 1.66 -11.83
CA ASP A 4 5.67 2.04 -11.07
C ASP A 4 5.93 1.81 -9.57
N PHE A 5 6.61 0.71 -9.23
CA PHE A 5 7.07 0.43 -7.87
C PHE A 5 8.03 1.51 -7.37
N ASP A 6 9.08 1.82 -8.14
CA ASP A 6 10.10 2.80 -7.75
C ASP A 6 9.46 4.15 -7.41
N TYR A 7 8.46 4.57 -8.19
CA TYR A 7 7.74 5.82 -7.95
C TYR A 7 6.84 5.76 -6.71
N ILE A 8 6.13 4.66 -6.49
CA ILE A 8 5.30 4.49 -5.29
C ILE A 8 6.18 4.40 -4.04
N PHE A 9 7.32 3.73 -4.14
CA PHE A 9 8.31 3.63 -3.08
C PHE A 9 8.94 4.98 -2.75
N GLU A 10 9.26 5.81 -3.75
CA GLU A 10 9.71 7.20 -3.58
C GLU A 10 8.68 8.00 -2.76
N LEU A 11 7.42 8.03 -3.19
CA LEU A 11 6.33 8.71 -2.46
C LEU A 11 6.18 8.22 -1.02
N VAL A 12 6.21 6.90 -0.82
CA VAL A 12 6.10 6.28 0.51
C VAL A 12 7.29 6.64 1.39
N SER A 13 8.51 6.57 0.86
CA SER A 13 9.73 6.89 1.60
C SER A 13 9.70 8.36 2.07
N ASP A 14 9.42 9.28 1.14
CA ASP A 14 9.39 10.72 1.41
C ASP A 14 8.30 11.07 2.43
N PHE A 15 7.15 10.39 2.37
CA PHE A 15 6.08 10.55 3.35
C PHE A 15 6.54 10.19 4.77
N PHE A 16 7.20 9.05 4.97
CA PHE A 16 7.66 8.62 6.29
C PHE A 16 8.89 9.39 6.80
N GLU A 17 9.58 10.12 5.93
CA GLU A 17 10.64 11.05 6.32
C GLU A 17 10.11 12.37 6.94
N ARG A 18 8.82 12.68 6.78
CA ARG A 18 8.22 13.90 7.35
C ARG A 18 8.20 13.84 8.88
N ARG A 19 8.77 14.88 9.52
CA ARG A 19 8.88 14.99 10.99
C ARG A 19 7.53 14.91 11.72
N HIS A 20 6.46 15.47 11.16
CA HIS A 20 5.14 15.43 11.79
C HIS A 20 4.53 14.01 11.74
N ILE A 21 4.77 13.25 10.68
CA ILE A 21 4.36 11.84 10.57
C ILE A 21 5.08 11.00 11.61
N GLN A 22 6.39 11.15 11.73
CA GLN A 22 7.19 10.46 12.75
C GLN A 22 6.72 10.83 14.17
N LYS A 23 6.38 12.11 14.40
CA LYS A 23 5.80 12.55 15.68
C LYS A 23 4.45 11.89 15.94
N GLY A 24 3.55 11.86 14.95
CA GLY A 24 2.25 11.20 15.04
C GLY A 24 2.39 9.72 15.40
N LEU A 25 3.23 8.99 14.67
CA LEU A 25 3.51 7.58 14.93
C LEU A 25 4.12 7.32 16.32
N ARG A 26 5.00 8.20 16.82
CA ARG A 26 5.48 8.09 18.21
C ARG A 26 4.36 8.24 19.22
N LEU A 27 3.48 9.23 19.04
CA LEU A 27 2.35 9.47 19.94
C LEU A 27 1.36 8.30 19.90
N ILE A 28 1.08 7.78 18.70
CA ILE A 28 0.26 6.57 18.51
C ILE A 28 0.82 5.40 19.33
N ASN A 29 2.13 5.16 19.24
CA ASN A 29 2.77 4.11 20.03
C ASN A 29 2.75 4.40 21.53
N GLN A 30 3.07 5.63 21.93
CA GLN A 30 3.15 6.04 23.34
C GLN A 30 1.81 5.91 24.08
N TYR A 31 0.70 6.20 23.38
CA TYR A 31 -0.64 6.20 23.94
C TYR A 31 -1.48 4.99 23.48
N GLU A 32 -0.85 4.00 22.85
CA GLU A 32 -1.49 2.77 22.35
C GLU A 32 -2.75 3.05 21.52
N VAL A 33 -2.70 4.10 20.69
CA VAL A 33 -3.82 4.48 19.82
C VAL A 33 -4.02 3.38 18.78
N THR A 34 -5.26 2.94 18.60
CA THR A 34 -5.66 1.93 17.61
C THR A 34 -6.51 2.55 16.50
N GLY A 35 -6.67 1.85 15.38
CA GLY A 35 -7.55 2.30 14.28
C GLY A 35 -7.08 3.57 13.56
N TRP A 36 -5.80 3.92 13.68
CA TRP A 36 -5.22 5.14 13.10
C TRP A 36 -4.92 5.04 11.59
N GLU A 37 -5.33 3.95 10.93
CA GLU A 37 -5.19 3.76 9.48
C GLU A 37 -5.79 4.95 8.70
N VAL A 38 -6.98 5.39 9.10
CA VAL A 38 -7.68 6.54 8.46
C VAL A 38 -6.88 7.83 8.64
N TRP A 39 -6.26 8.05 9.81
CA TRP A 39 -5.36 9.19 10.01
C TRP A 39 -4.18 9.12 9.04
N LEU A 40 -3.53 7.96 8.92
CA LEU A 40 -2.41 7.78 7.99
C LEU A 40 -2.82 8.05 6.54
N GLN A 41 -3.99 7.59 6.12
CA GLN A 41 -4.54 7.89 4.79
C GLN A 41 -4.79 9.39 4.60
N ILE A 42 -5.37 10.09 5.58
CA ILE A 42 -5.58 11.54 5.49
C ILE A 42 -4.25 12.27 5.35
N GLU A 43 -3.26 11.93 6.18
CA GLU A 43 -1.92 12.53 6.11
C GLU A 43 -1.23 12.25 4.77
N PHE A 44 -1.38 11.03 4.23
CA PHE A 44 -0.85 10.68 2.92
C PHE A 44 -1.52 11.49 1.80
N SER A 45 -2.83 11.74 1.90
CA SER A 45 -3.59 12.59 0.96
C SER A 45 -3.05 14.04 0.95
N CYS A 46 -2.81 14.60 2.14
CA CYS A 46 -2.20 15.91 2.29
C CYS A 46 -0.80 15.94 1.67
N PHE A 47 0.02 14.92 1.94
CA PHE A 47 1.34 14.79 1.36
C PHE A 47 1.33 14.73 -0.17
N LEU A 48 0.46 13.90 -0.77
CA LEU A 48 0.36 13.78 -2.23
C LEU A 48 -0.02 15.12 -2.90
N THR A 49 -0.87 15.92 -2.24
CA THR A 49 -1.28 17.25 -2.72
C THR A 49 -0.12 18.24 -2.75
N GLU A 50 0.79 18.13 -1.79
CA GLU A 50 1.92 19.05 -1.60
C GLU A 50 3.21 18.55 -2.28
N HIS A 51 3.22 17.31 -2.78
CA HIS A 51 4.43 16.68 -3.30
C HIS A 51 4.93 17.37 -4.57
N GLU A 52 6.25 17.52 -4.71
CA GLU A 52 6.87 18.24 -5.82
C GLU A 52 6.61 17.60 -7.19
N SER A 53 6.44 16.28 -7.24
CA SER A 53 6.09 15.56 -8.48
C SER A 53 4.64 15.80 -8.93
N GLN A 54 3.82 16.45 -8.10
CA GLN A 54 2.41 16.76 -8.35
C GLN A 54 1.63 15.54 -8.86
N PRO A 55 1.60 14.41 -8.12
CA PRO A 55 0.81 13.26 -8.51
C PRO A 55 -0.67 13.63 -8.58
N GLU A 56 -1.37 13.10 -9.57
CA GLU A 56 -2.83 13.04 -9.51
C GLU A 56 -3.22 11.87 -8.61
N TRP A 57 -4.20 12.08 -7.74
CA TRP A 57 -4.61 11.07 -6.80
C TRP A 57 -6.11 11.16 -6.49
N TRP A 58 -6.70 10.00 -6.20
CA TRP A 58 -8.07 9.88 -5.73
C TRP A 58 -8.08 8.91 -4.55
N ARG A 59 -8.74 9.32 -3.46
CA ARG A 59 -8.90 8.48 -2.28
C ARG A 59 -10.22 7.71 -2.39
N GLU A 60 -10.18 6.41 -2.12
CA GLU A 60 -11.39 5.60 -1.98
C GLU A 60 -12.34 5.63 -3.22
N GLU A 61 -11.79 5.89 -4.40
CA GLU A 61 -12.52 5.92 -5.67
C GLU A 61 -12.80 4.48 -6.12
N ALA A 62 -14.05 4.19 -6.43
CA ALA A 62 -14.45 2.88 -6.90
C ALA A 62 -14.15 2.73 -8.39
N ILE A 63 -13.42 1.68 -8.75
CA ILE A 63 -13.18 1.29 -10.14
C ILE A 63 -14.17 0.18 -10.48
N GLU A 64 -15.07 0.48 -11.43
CA GLU A 64 -15.98 -0.50 -12.01
C GLU A 64 -15.20 -1.53 -12.84
N TYR A 65 -15.60 -2.81 -12.77
CA TYR A 65 -15.17 -3.83 -13.71
C TYR A 65 -16.35 -4.63 -14.26
N ASP A 66 -16.28 -4.98 -15.55
CA ASP A 66 -17.35 -5.66 -16.28
C ASP A 66 -17.14 -7.18 -16.22
N TYR A 67 -18.12 -7.90 -15.69
CA TYR A 67 -18.17 -9.36 -15.77
C TYR A 67 -19.24 -9.70 -16.80
N ARG A 68 -18.84 -9.97 -18.05
CA ARG A 68 -19.78 -10.36 -19.12
C ARG A 68 -20.50 -11.70 -18.89
N SER A 69 -20.36 -12.32 -17.73
CA SER A 69 -21.01 -13.60 -17.39
C SER A 69 -21.73 -13.63 -16.03
N GLU A 70 -21.69 -12.58 -15.20
CA GLU A 70 -22.37 -12.59 -13.89
C GLU A 70 -23.15 -11.30 -13.63
N LYS A 71 -24.41 -11.42 -13.21
CA LYS A 71 -25.36 -10.32 -12.95
C LYS A 71 -24.98 -9.40 -11.77
N LYS A 72 -23.76 -9.45 -11.26
CA LYS A 72 -23.28 -8.63 -10.14
C LYS A 72 -22.11 -7.77 -10.60
N LYS A 73 -22.32 -6.45 -10.62
CA LYS A 73 -21.22 -5.49 -10.70
C LYS A 73 -20.40 -5.60 -9.42
N TYR A 74 -19.11 -5.81 -9.57
CA TYR A 74 -18.17 -5.78 -8.46
C TYR A 74 -17.27 -4.57 -8.64
N PHE A 75 -16.83 -4.00 -7.52
CA PHE A 75 -16.01 -2.79 -7.49
C PHE A 75 -14.71 -3.10 -6.75
N LEU A 76 -13.59 -2.63 -7.30
CA LEU A 76 -12.36 -2.49 -6.53
C LEU A 76 -12.28 -1.04 -6.05
N LYS A 77 -12.14 -0.85 -4.75
CA LYS A 77 -12.02 0.46 -4.13
C LYS A 77 -10.76 0.44 -3.26
N PRO A 78 -9.58 0.70 -3.84
CA PRO A 78 -8.35 0.81 -3.08
C PRO A 78 -8.38 2.08 -2.22
N ASP A 79 -7.49 2.17 -1.24
CA ASP A 79 -7.32 3.40 -0.47
C ASP A 79 -6.92 4.58 -1.36
N PHE A 80 -6.00 4.33 -2.31
CA PHE A 80 -5.57 5.33 -3.29
C PHE A 80 -5.50 4.80 -4.71
N ILE A 81 -5.89 5.66 -5.65
CA ILE A 81 -5.49 5.61 -7.05
C ILE A 81 -4.49 6.75 -7.26
N ILE A 82 -3.33 6.46 -7.82
CA ILE A 82 -2.23 7.41 -8.01
C ILE A 82 -1.76 7.37 -9.47
N ARG A 83 -1.53 8.56 -10.03
CA ARG A 83 -0.95 8.72 -11.37
C ARG A 83 0.18 9.75 -11.31
N LYS A 84 1.37 9.35 -11.75
CA LYS A 84 2.49 10.29 -11.95
C LYS A 84 2.14 11.26 -13.08
N LYS A 85 2.41 12.55 -12.88
CA LYS A 85 2.25 13.54 -13.95
C LYS A 85 3.04 13.12 -15.19
N GLY A 86 2.38 13.16 -16.36
CA GLY A 86 2.97 12.72 -17.63
C GLY A 86 2.88 11.21 -17.92
N TRP A 87 2.34 10.39 -17.01
CA TRP A 87 1.88 9.05 -17.40
C TRP A 87 0.69 9.14 -18.35
N ARG A 88 0.52 8.10 -19.19
CA ARG A 88 -0.67 7.97 -20.07
C ARG A 88 -1.94 8.12 -19.23
N THR A 89 -2.96 8.76 -19.79
CA THR A 89 -4.22 9.13 -19.12
C THR A 89 -5.04 7.94 -18.59
N ASP A 90 -4.69 6.72 -19.00
CA ASP A 90 -5.32 5.44 -18.64
C ASP A 90 -4.44 4.57 -17.73
N SER A 91 -3.32 5.09 -17.24
CA SER A 91 -2.32 4.29 -16.51
C SER A 91 -2.23 4.71 -15.05
N TYR A 92 -2.84 3.91 -14.17
CA TYR A 92 -2.93 4.17 -12.75
C TYR A 92 -2.21 3.11 -11.90
N ALA A 93 -1.65 3.54 -10.77
CA ALA A 93 -1.21 2.67 -9.70
C ALA A 93 -2.23 2.71 -8.57
N ALA A 94 -2.72 1.56 -8.14
CA ALA A 94 -3.52 1.44 -6.93
C ALA A 94 -2.61 1.17 -5.73
N LEU A 95 -2.90 1.77 -4.59
CA LEU A 95 -2.17 1.59 -3.34
C LEU A 95 -3.16 1.32 -2.21
N GLU A 96 -2.93 0.23 -1.49
CA GLU A 96 -3.65 -0.14 -0.28
C GLU A 96 -2.78 0.12 0.94
N LEU A 97 -3.33 0.78 1.97
CA LEU A 97 -2.67 0.99 3.24
C LEU A 97 -3.24 0.01 4.26
N LYS A 98 -2.34 -0.61 5.01
CA LYS A 98 -2.68 -1.45 6.14
C LYS A 98 -1.83 -1.05 7.33
N GLN A 99 -2.41 -1.14 8.50
CA GLN A 99 -1.66 -1.23 9.74
C GLN A 99 -1.92 -2.58 10.42
N HIS A 100 -0.99 -2.97 11.27
CA HIS A 100 -1.26 -3.80 12.43
C HIS A 100 -0.04 -3.76 13.33
N ARG A 101 -0.20 -3.88 14.66
CA ARG A 101 0.94 -3.95 15.59
C ARG A 101 1.88 -5.10 15.22
N GLU A 102 1.32 -6.30 15.15
CA GLU A 102 2.02 -7.53 14.74
C GLU A 102 2.20 -7.63 13.22
N SER A 103 3.42 -7.89 12.77
CA SER A 103 3.77 -8.05 11.36
C SER A 103 2.99 -9.15 10.65
N GLY A 104 2.82 -10.33 11.25
CA GLY A 104 2.11 -11.45 10.63
C GLY A 104 0.66 -11.13 10.30
N SER A 105 -0.03 -10.44 11.21
CA SER A 105 -1.40 -9.96 10.99
C SER A 105 -1.45 -8.83 9.95
N CYS A 106 -0.48 -7.92 9.95
CA CYS A 106 -0.36 -6.88 8.92
C CYS A 106 -0.20 -7.50 7.52
N ILE A 107 0.80 -8.38 7.37
CA ILE A 107 1.11 -9.12 6.13
C ILE A 107 -0.11 -9.92 5.66
N ASN A 108 -0.79 -10.62 6.57
CA ASN A 108 -1.98 -11.39 6.21
C ASN A 108 -3.09 -10.49 5.61
N ASN A 109 -3.30 -9.30 6.16
CA ASN A 109 -4.27 -8.36 5.63
C ASN A 109 -3.84 -7.83 4.26
N MET A 110 -2.58 -7.42 4.11
CA MET A 110 -2.03 -6.99 2.82
C MET A 110 -2.17 -8.07 1.74
N VAL A 111 -1.75 -9.32 2.03
CA VAL A 111 -1.82 -10.43 1.08
C VAL A 111 -3.27 -10.77 0.72
N LYS A 112 -4.22 -10.67 1.65
CA LYS A 112 -5.65 -10.87 1.34
C LYS A 112 -6.15 -9.87 0.28
N ASP A 113 -5.76 -8.61 0.38
CA ASP A 113 -6.14 -7.58 -0.60
C ASP A 113 -5.46 -7.82 -1.95
N MET A 114 -4.16 -8.18 -1.95
CA MET A 114 -3.44 -8.59 -3.16
C MET A 114 -4.11 -9.78 -3.87
N VAL A 115 -4.51 -10.82 -3.13
CA VAL A 115 -5.22 -11.99 -3.69
C VAL A 115 -6.57 -11.58 -4.27
N ARG A 116 -7.31 -10.70 -3.60
CA ARG A 116 -8.60 -10.19 -4.07
C ARG A 116 -8.43 -9.45 -5.40
N VAL A 117 -7.41 -8.60 -5.50
CA VAL A 117 -7.13 -7.82 -6.71
C VAL A 117 -6.61 -8.70 -7.84
N ALA A 118 -5.73 -9.65 -7.55
CA ALA A 118 -5.22 -10.57 -8.57
C ALA A 118 -6.34 -11.37 -9.24
N LYS A 119 -7.39 -11.73 -8.48
CA LYS A 119 -8.61 -12.34 -9.04
C LYS A 119 -9.37 -11.38 -9.94
N ALA A 120 -9.50 -10.10 -9.56
CA ALA A 120 -10.19 -9.08 -10.34
C ALA A 120 -9.41 -8.62 -11.60
N ARG A 121 -8.07 -8.61 -11.57
CA ARG A 121 -7.23 -8.25 -12.73
C ARG A 121 -7.31 -9.25 -13.87
N ARG A 122 -7.59 -10.52 -13.57
CA ARG A 122 -7.89 -11.52 -14.60
C ARG A 122 -9.16 -11.19 -15.38
N SER A 123 -9.97 -10.22 -14.92
CA SER A 123 -11.25 -9.81 -15.50
C SER A 123 -11.32 -8.30 -15.82
N GLU A 124 -10.39 -7.76 -16.62
CA GLU A 124 -10.53 -6.43 -17.29
C GLU A 124 -10.38 -5.14 -16.42
N LEU A 125 -9.43 -5.08 -15.48
CA LEU A 125 -9.10 -3.81 -14.78
C LEU A 125 -8.07 -2.95 -15.55
N ASP A 126 -8.35 -1.66 -15.75
CA ASP A 126 -7.43 -0.63 -16.31
C ASP A 126 -6.32 -0.16 -15.34
N ILE A 127 -6.11 -0.89 -14.23
CA ILE A 127 -5.05 -0.58 -13.26
C ILE A 127 -3.75 -1.21 -13.74
N ARG A 128 -2.69 -0.41 -13.91
CA ARG A 128 -1.39 -0.92 -14.36
C ARG A 128 -0.66 -1.70 -13.27
N SER A 129 -0.60 -1.17 -12.06
CA SER A 129 0.01 -1.83 -10.89
C SER A 129 -0.84 -1.68 -9.64
N TYR A 130 -0.81 -2.67 -8.75
CA TYR A 130 -1.46 -2.60 -7.45
C TYR A 130 -0.40 -2.94 -6.40
N TRP A 131 -0.31 -2.13 -5.36
CA TRP A 131 0.68 -2.24 -4.30
C TRP A 131 0.01 -2.20 -2.95
N ALA A 132 0.61 -2.84 -1.95
CA ALA A 132 0.17 -2.77 -0.57
C ALA A 132 1.32 -2.25 0.30
N ILE A 133 1.01 -1.31 1.18
CA ILE A 133 1.90 -0.89 2.25
C ILE A 133 1.34 -1.28 3.61
N GLY A 134 2.16 -1.96 4.41
CA GLY A 134 1.84 -2.35 5.78
C GLY A 134 2.73 -1.61 6.75
N VAL A 135 2.15 -0.88 7.71
CA VAL A 135 2.87 -0.28 8.83
C VAL A 135 2.69 -1.15 10.08
N MET A 136 3.81 -1.54 10.68
CA MET A 136 3.84 -2.48 11.81
C MET A 136 4.89 -2.10 12.84
N GLU A 137 4.86 -2.72 14.02
CA GLU A 137 5.96 -2.58 14.97
C GLU A 137 7.26 -3.09 14.35
N ARG A 138 8.36 -2.46 14.75
CA ARG A 138 9.69 -2.78 14.24
C ARG A 138 10.07 -4.21 14.61
N GLU A 139 10.39 -4.97 13.58
CA GLU A 139 10.92 -6.33 13.65
C GLU A 139 12.17 -6.45 12.75
N SER A 140 12.93 -7.54 12.82
CA SER A 140 14.03 -7.74 11.88
C SER A 140 13.50 -7.94 10.46
N LYS A 141 14.22 -7.40 9.46
CA LYS A 141 13.83 -7.56 8.05
C LYS A 141 13.75 -9.04 7.65
N SER A 142 14.62 -9.89 8.20
CA SER A 142 14.61 -11.34 7.94
C SER A 142 13.34 -12.01 8.46
N GLU A 143 12.88 -11.67 9.67
CA GLU A 143 11.64 -12.26 10.21
C GLU A 143 10.40 -11.80 9.42
N VAL A 144 10.33 -10.51 9.08
CA VAL A 144 9.24 -9.97 8.23
C VAL A 144 9.25 -10.61 6.85
N ARG A 145 10.45 -10.79 6.26
CA ARG A 145 10.63 -11.47 4.98
C ARG A 145 10.13 -12.92 5.04
N SER A 146 10.55 -13.69 6.04
CA SER A 146 10.11 -15.08 6.21
C SER A 146 8.59 -15.18 6.37
N LYS A 147 7.97 -14.30 7.19
CA LYS A 147 6.50 -14.25 7.33
C LYS A 147 5.79 -13.91 6.03
N LEU A 148 6.36 -13.02 5.23
CA LEU A 148 5.81 -12.65 3.92
C LEU A 148 5.88 -13.84 2.95
N GLU A 149 7.04 -14.49 2.84
CA GLU A 149 7.26 -15.65 1.97
C GLU A 149 6.35 -16.82 2.35
N GLU A 150 6.33 -17.19 3.64
CA GLU A 150 5.42 -18.22 4.17
C GLU A 150 3.96 -17.91 3.84
N ARG A 151 3.55 -16.64 3.93
CA ARG A 151 2.18 -16.26 3.61
C ARG A 151 1.92 -16.32 2.10
N ILE A 152 2.85 -15.86 1.26
CA ILE A 152 2.70 -15.88 -0.19
C ILE A 152 2.63 -17.32 -0.72
N ASP A 153 3.42 -18.24 -0.18
CA ASP A 153 3.44 -19.67 -0.55
C ASP A 153 2.07 -20.35 -0.37
N THR A 154 1.23 -19.82 0.52
CA THR A 154 -0.16 -20.30 0.70
C THR A 154 -1.14 -19.74 -0.33
N THR A 155 -0.66 -19.00 -1.33
CA THR A 155 -1.46 -18.30 -2.34
C THR A 155 -0.90 -18.58 -3.75
N ASN A 156 -1.61 -18.11 -4.77
CA ASN A 156 -1.12 -18.15 -6.16
C ASN A 156 -0.48 -16.81 -6.58
N LEU A 157 0.01 -16.02 -5.62
CA LEU A 157 0.72 -14.78 -5.91
C LEU A 157 2.20 -15.09 -6.13
N GLU A 158 2.83 -14.33 -7.03
CA GLU A 158 4.27 -14.36 -7.22
C GLU A 158 4.85 -13.05 -6.68
N LEU A 159 5.84 -13.14 -5.79
CA LEU A 159 6.61 -11.99 -5.37
C LEU A 159 7.68 -11.67 -6.41
N VAL A 160 7.81 -10.38 -6.73
CA VAL A 160 8.93 -9.88 -7.51
C VAL A 160 9.90 -9.25 -6.52
N ASP A 161 11.03 -9.88 -6.27
CA ASP A 161 11.98 -9.47 -5.22
C ASP A 161 12.43 -8.01 -5.33
N SER A 162 12.58 -7.50 -6.54
CA SER A 162 12.95 -6.10 -6.80
C SER A 162 11.82 -5.10 -6.52
N CYS A 163 10.62 -5.59 -6.22
CA CYS A 163 9.44 -4.82 -5.83
C CYS A 163 9.03 -5.14 -4.37
N VAL A 164 9.96 -5.54 -3.51
CA VAL A 164 9.72 -5.72 -2.08
C VAL A 164 10.66 -4.84 -1.29
N GLU A 165 10.13 -3.90 -0.53
CA GLU A 165 10.92 -2.99 0.29
C GLU A 165 10.46 -2.96 1.74
N MET A 166 11.43 -2.92 2.65
CA MET A 166 11.20 -2.86 4.09
C MET A 166 12.11 -1.80 4.70
N ARG A 167 11.53 -0.81 5.37
CA ARG A 167 12.30 0.23 6.06
C ARG A 167 11.77 0.52 7.45
N VAL A 168 12.70 0.78 8.37
CA VAL A 168 12.38 1.35 9.69
C VAL A 168 11.98 2.80 9.49
N ILE A 169 10.87 3.21 10.08
CA ILE A 169 10.43 4.61 10.04
C ILE A 169 11.27 5.40 11.05
N PRO A 170 12.05 6.42 10.62
CA PRO A 170 12.99 7.11 11.50
C PRO A 170 12.33 7.68 12.75
N ASN A 171 13.02 7.63 13.88
CA ASN A 171 12.54 8.17 15.15
C ASN A 171 11.19 7.58 15.62
N THR A 172 10.89 6.32 15.29
CA THR A 172 9.70 5.60 15.75
C THR A 172 10.03 4.15 16.12
N GLN A 173 9.07 3.44 16.72
CA GLN A 173 9.12 1.98 16.91
C GLN A 173 8.43 1.22 15.77
N HIS A 174 8.21 1.87 14.62
CA HIS A 174 7.52 1.29 13.49
C HIS A 174 8.47 1.00 12.32
N MET A 175 8.05 0.08 11.48
CA MET A 175 8.59 -0.13 10.15
C MET A 175 7.44 -0.22 9.14
N TYR A 176 7.77 -0.06 7.86
CA TYR A 176 6.83 -0.38 6.79
C TYR A 176 7.40 -1.46 5.87
N LEU A 177 6.48 -2.24 5.30
CA LEU A 177 6.68 -3.18 4.21
C LEU A 177 5.85 -2.70 3.01
N LEU A 178 6.45 -2.65 1.82
CA LEU A 178 5.79 -2.32 0.55
C LEU A 178 6.06 -3.44 -0.46
N PHE A 179 5.01 -3.98 -1.09
CA PHE A 179 5.11 -4.94 -2.20
C PHE A 179 3.83 -5.03 -3.05
#